data_AF-A0A9E5HCK9-F1
#
_entry.id   AF-A0A9E5HCK9-F1
#
_cell.length_a   1.000
_cell.length_b   1.000
_cell.length_c   1.000
_cell.angle_alpha   90.00
_cell.angle_beta   90.00
_cell.angle_gamma   90.00
#
_symmetry.space_group_name_H-M   'P 1'
#
loop_
_entity.id
_entity.type
_entity.pdbx_description
1 polymer ?
#
loop_
_entity_poly.entity_id
_entity_poly.type
_entity_poly.pdbx_seq_one_letter_code
_entity_poly.pdbx_strand_id
1 'polypeptide(L)'
;MLRFILLILIANLAFAFEDPKKYPDLDEKFYSLSITEPDQKVGYHVGDLVQRHIKLIVHEPYALIEESLPIVGYEKRFRGQLLGITLQDIDKKINKNELDLLLTYQIFTNNVVAKPAFVTADYYRVVNKRNSEEVLKLRIPELTIAVSPIAIFGDIKVQEDMSGLRGPILIEHQQYLNKIFISSAVFILSLCILLYIYTKFT
;
A
#
# COMPACT_ATOMS: atom_id res chain seq x y z
N MET A 1 -29.33 -39.36 -4.23
CA MET A 1 -29.71 -38.21 -3.39
C MET A 1 -28.60 -37.74 -2.44
N LEU A 2 -27.94 -38.63 -1.68
CA LEU A 2 -26.91 -38.23 -0.71
C LEU A 2 -25.72 -37.43 -1.31
N ARG A 3 -25.27 -37.77 -2.52
CA ARG A 3 -24.24 -37.02 -3.25
C ARG A 3 -24.66 -35.59 -3.63
N PHE A 4 -25.96 -35.37 -3.87
CA PHE A 4 -26.49 -34.04 -4.20
C PHE A 4 -26.56 -33.14 -2.97
N ILE A 5 -26.92 -33.71 -1.82
CA ILE A 5 -26.95 -33.01 -0.52
C ILE A 5 -25.53 -32.62 -0.08
N LEU A 6 -24.54 -33.50 -0.29
CA LEU A 6 -23.14 -33.21 0.03
C LEU A 6 -22.58 -32.05 -0.81
N LEU A 7 -22.97 -31.95 -2.08
CA LEU A 7 -22.54 -30.88 -2.99
C LEU A 7 -23.13 -29.51 -2.61
N ILE A 8 -24.36 -29.49 -2.09
CA ILE A 8 -25.03 -28.28 -1.56
C ILE A 8 -24.39 -27.83 -0.23
N LEU A 9 -23.94 -28.77 0.61
CA LEU A 9 -23.24 -28.44 1.86
C LEU A 9 -21.86 -27.81 1.61
N ILE A 10 -21.13 -28.28 0.58
CA ILE A 10 -19.81 -27.75 0.24
C ILE A 10 -19.90 -26.34 -0.37
N ALA A 11 -20.98 -26.03 -1.09
CA ALA A 11 -21.20 -24.71 -1.68
C ALA A 11 -21.42 -23.59 -0.64
N ASN A 12 -21.92 -23.92 0.55
CA ASN A 12 -22.18 -22.94 1.63
C ASN A 12 -20.95 -22.65 2.52
N LEU A 13 -19.82 -23.32 2.29
CA LEU A 13 -18.54 -23.00 2.94
C LEU A 13 -17.78 -21.86 2.24
N ALA A 14 -18.37 -21.26 1.21
CA ALA A 14 -17.78 -20.16 0.47
C ALA A 14 -17.75 -18.87 1.32
N PHE A 15 -16.57 -18.59 1.86
CA PHE A 15 -16.00 -17.27 2.14
C PHE A 15 -16.88 -16.28 2.93
N ALA A 16 -16.70 -16.27 4.26
CA ALA A 16 -16.97 -15.10 5.09
C ALA A 16 -15.88 -14.01 4.87
N PHE A 17 -15.67 -13.60 3.62
CA PHE A 17 -14.86 -12.42 3.29
C PHE A 17 -15.82 -11.30 2.90
N GLU A 18 -15.70 -10.15 3.55
CA GLU A 18 -16.45 -8.97 3.14
C GLU A 18 -16.05 -8.61 1.71
N ASP A 19 -17.00 -8.65 0.76
CA ASP A 19 -16.72 -8.28 -0.62
C ASP A 19 -16.24 -6.81 -0.66
N PRO A 20 -14.99 -6.55 -1.08
CA PRO A 20 -14.45 -5.19 -1.12
C PRO A 20 -15.20 -4.30 -2.11
N LYS A 21 -16.04 -4.85 -3.00
CA LYS A 21 -16.89 -4.12 -3.94
C LYS A 21 -18.33 -3.90 -3.46
N LYS A 22 -18.67 -4.33 -2.24
CA LYS A 22 -20.04 -4.26 -1.72
C LYS A 22 -20.60 -2.83 -1.63
N TYR A 23 -19.75 -1.86 -1.28
CA TYR A 23 -20.12 -0.45 -1.13
C TYR A 23 -19.35 0.44 -2.13
N PRO A 24 -19.95 1.54 -2.63
CA PRO A 24 -19.25 2.52 -3.46
C PRO A 24 -18.24 3.33 -2.62
N ASP A 25 -17.21 3.85 -3.29
CA ASP A 25 -16.23 4.74 -2.67
C ASP A 25 -16.81 6.15 -2.46
N LEU A 26 -16.49 6.78 -1.33
CA LEU A 26 -16.82 8.18 -1.03
C LEU A 26 -15.92 9.13 -1.83
N ASP A 27 -16.51 10.19 -2.41
CA ASP A 27 -15.76 11.24 -3.13
C ASP A 27 -14.86 12.03 -2.15
N GLU A 28 -13.64 12.36 -2.60
CA GLU A 28 -12.59 13.02 -1.81
C GLU A 28 -13.02 14.37 -1.24
N LYS A 29 -14.04 15.01 -1.84
CA LYS A 29 -14.60 16.28 -1.35
C LYS A 29 -15.29 16.16 0.03
N PHE A 30 -15.70 14.96 0.42
CA PHE A 30 -16.47 14.73 1.64
C PHE A 30 -15.63 14.22 2.80
N TYR A 31 -14.31 14.10 2.65
CA TYR A 31 -13.45 13.71 3.75
C TYR A 31 -12.05 14.32 3.65
N SER A 32 -11.39 14.43 4.80
CA SER A 32 -9.96 14.75 4.89
C SER A 32 -9.27 13.64 5.67
N LEU A 33 -8.28 13.01 5.06
CA LEU A 33 -7.50 11.91 5.64
C LEU A 33 -6.05 12.35 5.82
N SER A 34 -5.58 12.31 7.06
CA SER A 34 -4.17 12.51 7.40
C SER A 34 -3.67 11.27 8.14
N ILE A 35 -2.55 10.73 7.69
CA ILE A 35 -1.95 9.52 8.25
C ILE A 35 -0.51 9.82 8.56
N THR A 36 -0.10 9.56 9.80
CA THR A 36 1.28 9.57 10.22
C THR A 36 1.73 8.13 10.40
N GLU A 37 2.61 7.71 9.49
CA GLU A 37 3.27 6.41 9.50
C GLU A 37 4.51 6.45 10.42
N PRO A 38 4.99 5.29 10.88
CA PRO A 38 6.25 5.25 11.64
C PRO A 38 7.43 5.74 10.77
N ASP A 39 8.35 6.47 11.40
CA ASP A 39 9.55 7.03 10.73
C ASP A 39 10.43 5.93 10.12
N GLN A 40 10.58 4.83 10.86
CA GLN A 40 11.35 3.67 10.44
C GLN A 40 10.44 2.67 9.72
N LYS A 41 10.81 2.24 8.51
CA LYS A 41 10.06 1.23 7.73
C LYS A 41 10.76 -0.12 7.65
N VAL A 42 11.97 -0.25 8.17
CA VAL A 42 12.83 -1.43 8.06
C VAL A 42 13.51 -1.74 9.39
N GLY A 43 13.95 -2.98 9.60
CA GLY A 43 14.72 -3.35 10.80
C GLY A 43 13.86 -3.59 12.04
N TYR A 44 12.55 -3.82 11.84
CA TYR A 44 11.68 -4.32 12.89
C TYR A 44 11.96 -5.79 13.17
N HIS A 45 11.81 -6.20 14.42
CA HIS A 45 11.95 -7.58 14.89
C HIS A 45 10.62 -8.09 15.43
N VAL A 46 10.57 -9.38 15.72
CA VAL A 46 9.40 -9.99 16.33
C VAL A 46 9.25 -9.50 17.76
N GLY A 47 8.02 -9.10 18.11
CA GLY A 47 7.70 -8.48 19.40
C GLY A 47 7.72 -6.96 19.36
N ASP A 48 8.32 -6.34 18.34
CA ASP A 48 8.36 -4.88 18.21
C ASP A 48 6.94 -4.30 18.01
N LEU A 49 6.79 -3.06 18.49
CA LEU A 49 5.56 -2.29 18.40
C LEU A 49 5.69 -1.23 17.32
N VAL A 50 4.65 -1.10 16.49
CA VAL A 50 4.57 -0.15 15.39
C VAL A 50 3.35 0.72 15.60
N GLN A 51 3.56 2.03 15.69
CA GLN A 51 2.49 3.00 15.88
C GLN A 51 2.11 3.65 14.56
N ARG A 52 0.80 3.81 14.35
CA ARG A 52 0.22 4.50 13.21
C ARG A 52 -0.86 5.43 13.71
N HIS A 53 -0.78 6.70 13.36
CA HIS A 53 -1.79 7.70 13.70
C HIS A 53 -2.65 8.00 12.46
N ILE A 54 -3.97 7.91 12.61
CA ILE A 54 -4.94 8.18 11.56
C ILE A 54 -5.88 9.26 12.06
N LYS A 55 -5.89 10.40 11.37
CA LYS A 55 -6.85 11.47 11.58
C LYS A 55 -7.76 11.58 10.37
N LEU A 56 -9.04 11.30 10.59
CA LEU A 56 -10.07 11.33 9.56
C LEU A 56 -11.14 12.36 9.94
N ILE A 57 -11.44 13.26 9.02
CA ILE A 57 -12.55 14.22 9.15
C ILE A 57 -13.56 13.91 8.06
N VAL A 58 -14.82 13.68 8.42
CA VAL A 58 -15.91 13.42 7.48
C VAL A 58 -16.82 14.66 7.43
N HIS A 59 -17.09 15.16 6.24
CA HIS A 59 -17.94 16.33 6.03
C HIS A 59 -19.42 15.94 5.88
N GLU A 60 -20.30 16.87 6.24
CA GLU A 60 -21.74 16.69 6.02
C GLU A 60 -22.05 16.51 4.52
N PRO A 61 -23.05 15.69 4.14
CA PRO A 61 -24.10 15.09 4.97
C PRO A 61 -23.73 13.72 5.58
N TYR A 62 -22.48 13.28 5.51
CA TYR A 62 -22.09 11.93 5.92
C TYR A 62 -21.74 11.85 7.41
N ALA A 63 -21.92 10.66 7.98
CA ALA A 63 -21.56 10.30 9.35
C ALA A 63 -20.81 8.96 9.36
N LEU A 64 -19.81 8.84 10.23
CA LEU A 64 -18.99 7.64 10.36
C LEU A 64 -19.77 6.50 11.06
N ILE A 65 -19.57 5.26 10.60
CA ILE A 65 -20.11 4.05 11.22
C ILE A 65 -19.03 3.45 12.14
N GLU A 66 -19.25 3.46 13.45
CA GLU A 66 -18.26 2.98 14.43
C GLU A 66 -17.96 1.48 14.30
N GLU A 67 -18.94 0.68 13.86
CA GLU A 67 -18.80 -0.77 13.69
C GLU A 67 -17.83 -1.15 12.56
N SER A 68 -17.48 -0.20 11.69
CA SER A 68 -16.48 -0.40 10.63
C SER A 68 -15.04 -0.14 11.07
N LEU A 69 -14.84 0.37 12.28
CA LEU A 69 -13.53 0.71 12.82
C LEU A 69 -12.76 -0.56 13.23
N PRO A 70 -11.41 -0.50 13.25
CA PRO A 70 -10.59 -1.64 13.59
C PRO A 70 -10.78 -2.07 15.05
N ILE A 71 -10.55 -3.36 15.33
CA ILE A 71 -10.75 -3.99 16.64
C ILE A 71 -9.45 -4.68 17.07
N VAL A 72 -9.11 -4.58 18.35
CA VAL A 72 -7.94 -5.22 18.95
C VAL A 72 -8.02 -6.75 18.88
N GLY A 73 -6.86 -7.41 18.75
CA GLY A 73 -6.75 -8.87 18.74
C GLY A 73 -7.19 -9.54 17.44
N TYR A 74 -7.64 -8.78 16.43
CA TYR A 74 -7.96 -9.34 15.13
C TYR A 74 -6.70 -9.57 14.29
N GLU A 75 -6.38 -10.83 14.02
CA GLU A 75 -5.30 -11.20 13.12
C GLU A 75 -5.81 -11.28 11.68
N LYS A 76 -5.32 -10.36 10.85
CA LYS A 76 -5.72 -10.31 9.44
C LYS A 76 -5.02 -11.38 8.63
N ARG A 77 -5.77 -11.94 7.70
CA ARG A 77 -5.29 -12.92 6.73
C ARG A 77 -5.27 -12.32 5.34
N PHE A 78 -4.19 -12.53 4.62
CA PHE A 78 -4.11 -12.21 3.20
C PHE A 78 -3.93 -13.49 2.41
N ARG A 79 -4.84 -13.74 1.46
CA ARG A 79 -4.85 -14.97 0.63
C ARG A 79 -4.76 -16.26 1.46
N GLY A 80 -5.43 -16.27 2.62
CA GLY A 80 -5.48 -17.41 3.54
C GLY A 80 -4.28 -17.54 4.50
N GLN A 81 -3.24 -16.71 4.38
CA GLN A 81 -2.06 -16.72 5.23
C GLN A 81 -2.13 -15.64 6.31
N LEU A 82 -1.62 -15.94 7.51
CA LEU A 82 -1.46 -14.96 8.58
C LEU A 82 -0.41 -13.92 8.18
N LEU A 83 -0.70 -12.64 8.42
CA LEU A 83 0.22 -11.56 8.07
C LEU A 83 1.36 -11.38 9.08
N GLY A 84 1.22 -11.95 10.29
CA GLY A 84 2.22 -11.81 11.35
C GLY A 84 2.32 -10.39 11.90
N ILE A 85 1.30 -9.55 11.70
CA ILE A 85 1.12 -8.27 12.38
C ILE A 85 -0.30 -8.26 12.94
N THR A 86 -0.45 -7.98 14.23
CA THR A 86 -1.74 -7.88 14.90
C THR A 86 -1.92 -6.52 15.54
N LEU A 87 -3.17 -6.06 15.62
CA LEU A 87 -3.50 -4.82 16.31
C LEU A 87 -3.59 -5.12 17.81
N GLN A 88 -2.65 -4.60 18.59
CA GLN A 88 -2.57 -4.85 20.02
C GLN A 88 -3.40 -3.85 20.81
N ASP A 89 -3.33 -2.56 20.45
CA ASP A 89 -4.00 -1.49 21.18
C ASP A 89 -4.52 -0.39 20.25
N ILE A 90 -5.59 0.29 20.68
CA ILE A 90 -6.29 1.35 19.96
C ILE A 90 -6.69 2.45 20.96
N ASP A 91 -6.12 3.64 20.83
CA ASP A 91 -6.69 4.86 21.43
C ASP A 91 -7.60 5.52 20.39
N LYS A 92 -8.90 5.62 20.71
CA LYS A 92 -9.92 6.18 19.82
C LYS A 92 -10.54 7.43 20.44
N LYS A 93 -10.48 8.54 19.72
CA LYS A 93 -11.17 9.80 20.07
C LYS A 93 -12.11 10.16 18.94
N ILE A 94 -13.41 10.01 19.22
CA ILE A 94 -14.48 10.32 18.27
C ILE A 94 -15.14 11.63 18.72
N ASN A 95 -15.01 12.65 17.88
CA ASN A 95 -15.86 13.83 17.91
C ASN A 95 -16.81 13.75 16.71
N LYS A 96 -17.97 14.42 16.75
CA LYS A 96 -19.10 14.24 15.80
C LYS A 96 -18.71 13.88 14.36
N ASN A 97 -17.75 14.61 13.80
CA ASN A 97 -17.28 14.46 12.42
C ASN A 97 -15.76 14.21 12.33
N GLU A 98 -15.05 14.14 13.46
CA GLU A 98 -13.60 13.97 13.52
C GLU A 98 -13.26 12.68 14.27
N LEU A 99 -12.48 11.84 13.63
CA LEU A 99 -11.97 10.59 14.15
C LEU A 99 -10.46 10.71 14.28
N ASP A 100 -9.97 10.52 15.50
CA ASP A 100 -8.55 10.46 15.82
C ASP A 100 -8.25 9.07 16.39
N LEU A 101 -7.44 8.29 15.66
CA LEU A 101 -7.10 6.91 15.96
C LEU A 101 -5.59 6.76 16.09
N LEU A 102 -5.12 6.35 17.27
CA LEU A 102 -3.76 5.87 17.48
C LEU A 102 -3.79 4.34 17.53
N LEU A 103 -3.23 3.71 16.50
CA LEU A 103 -3.19 2.25 16.34
C LEU A 103 -1.79 1.75 16.69
N THR A 104 -1.71 0.81 17.64
CA THR A 104 -0.46 0.15 18.01
C THR A 104 -0.51 -1.31 17.56
N TYR A 105 0.34 -1.63 16.58
CA TYR A 105 0.49 -2.97 16.04
C TYR A 105 1.67 -3.68 16.68
N GLN A 106 1.55 -4.99 16.89
CA GLN A 106 2.64 -5.84 17.34
C GLN A 106 2.98 -6.89 16.28
N ILE A 107 4.27 -7.16 16.12
CA ILE A 107 4.79 -8.07 15.10
C ILE A 107 4.96 -9.48 15.67
N PHE A 108 4.36 -10.47 15.01
CA PHE A 108 4.31 -11.88 15.37
C PHE A 108 4.77 -12.83 14.25
N THR A 109 5.69 -12.38 13.39
CA THR A 109 6.20 -13.25 12.31
C THR A 109 7.06 -14.38 12.87
N ASN A 110 6.92 -15.58 12.31
CA ASN A 110 7.81 -16.73 12.56
C ASN A 110 8.73 -17.02 11.37
N ASN A 111 8.81 -16.11 10.40
CA ASN A 111 9.62 -16.32 9.20
C ASN A 111 11.13 -16.29 9.54
N VAL A 112 11.87 -17.15 8.85
CA VAL A 112 13.35 -17.28 8.97
C VAL A 112 14.09 -16.27 8.08
N VAL A 113 13.38 -15.61 7.15
CA VAL A 113 13.93 -14.67 6.17
C VAL A 113 13.23 -13.33 6.32
N ALA A 114 13.97 -12.23 6.12
CA ALA A 114 13.40 -10.89 6.08
C ALA A 114 12.35 -10.82 4.96
N LYS A 115 11.13 -10.42 5.31
CA LYS A 115 10.02 -10.26 4.35
C LYS A 115 9.31 -8.95 4.63
N PRO A 116 8.74 -8.32 3.58
CA PRO A 116 7.79 -7.23 3.79
C PRO A 116 6.59 -7.80 4.53
N ALA A 117 6.34 -7.27 5.72
CA ALA A 117 5.10 -7.46 6.44
C ALA A 117 4.22 -6.23 6.19
N PHE A 118 2.92 -6.44 6.05
CA PHE A 118 2.01 -5.36 5.72
C PHE A 118 0.73 -5.44 6.55
N VAL A 119 0.28 -4.28 7.00
CA VAL A 119 -1.07 -4.08 7.51
C VAL A 119 -1.94 -3.79 6.30
N THR A 120 -2.93 -4.65 6.04
CA THR A 120 -3.83 -4.49 4.88
C THR A 120 -4.56 -3.15 4.91
N ALA A 121 -4.92 -2.68 3.72
CA ALA A 121 -5.84 -1.56 3.60
C ALA A 121 -7.16 -1.85 4.35
N ASP A 122 -7.65 -0.84 5.05
CA ASP A 122 -8.90 -0.90 5.80
C ASP A 122 -9.99 -0.07 5.13
N TYR A 123 -11.23 -0.48 5.32
CA TYR A 123 -12.40 0.22 4.78
C TYR A 123 -13.26 0.72 5.91
N TYR A 124 -13.25 2.03 6.13
CA TYR A 124 -14.16 2.68 7.07
C TYR A 124 -15.44 3.02 6.33
N ARG A 125 -16.58 2.79 6.97
CA ARG A 125 -17.88 3.01 6.35
C ARG A 125 -18.49 4.30 6.87
N VAL A 126 -19.20 4.98 5.98
CA VAL A 126 -19.98 6.18 6.31
C VAL A 126 -21.41 6.00 5.80
N VAL A 127 -22.35 6.63 6.49
CA VAL A 127 -23.76 6.71 6.09
C VAL A 127 -24.15 8.15 5.80
N ASN A 128 -25.06 8.33 4.85
CA ASN A 128 -25.66 9.63 4.61
C ASN A 128 -26.73 9.92 5.69
N LYS A 129 -26.61 11.03 6.44
CA LYS A 129 -27.60 11.42 7.47
C LYS A 129 -29.01 11.64 6.91
N ARG A 130 -29.13 11.94 5.61
CA ARG A 130 -30.42 12.16 4.92
C ARG A 130 -31.03 10.86 4.39
N ASN A 131 -30.20 9.87 4.10
CA ASN A 131 -30.61 8.58 3.58
C ASN A 131 -29.76 7.47 4.19
N SER A 132 -30.23 6.88 5.29
CA SER A 132 -29.49 5.87 6.05
C SER A 132 -29.25 4.56 5.28
N GLU A 133 -29.91 4.33 4.14
CA GLU A 133 -29.69 3.16 3.29
C GLU A 133 -28.43 3.31 2.42
N GLU A 134 -27.96 4.55 2.21
CA GLU A 134 -26.77 4.84 1.42
C GLU A 134 -25.51 4.72 2.29
N VAL A 135 -24.86 3.55 2.21
CA VAL A 135 -23.57 3.27 2.85
C VAL A 135 -22.45 3.39 1.82
N LEU A 136 -21.49 4.25 2.11
CA LEU A 136 -20.27 4.45 1.32
C LEU A 136 -19.07 3.97 2.12
N LYS A 137 -17.97 3.67 1.42
CA LYS A 137 -16.70 3.27 2.04
C LYS A 137 -15.60 4.29 1.77
N LEU A 138 -14.68 4.36 2.71
CA LEU A 138 -13.46 5.15 2.68
C LEU A 138 -12.29 4.21 2.88
N ARG A 139 -11.33 4.25 1.96
CA ARG A 139 -10.15 3.38 1.99
C ARG A 139 -9.02 4.02 2.77
N ILE A 140 -8.56 3.34 3.81
CA ILE A 140 -7.31 3.60 4.50
C ILE A 140 -6.21 2.80 3.79
N PRO A 141 -5.12 3.43 3.34
CA PRO A 141 -4.04 2.73 2.64
C PRO A 141 -3.35 1.70 3.54
N GLU A 142 -2.76 0.69 2.90
CA GLU A 142 -1.94 -0.31 3.57
C GLU A 142 -0.64 0.31 4.13
N LEU A 143 -0.12 -0.26 5.21
CA LEU A 143 1.18 0.08 5.75
C LEU A 143 2.13 -1.09 5.48
N THR A 144 3.23 -0.84 4.79
CA THR A 144 4.25 -1.85 4.49
C THR A 144 5.53 -1.56 5.27
N ILE A 145 6.00 -2.55 6.02
CA ILE A 145 7.24 -2.52 6.80
C ILE A 145 8.08 -3.77 6.50
N ALA A 146 9.40 -3.66 6.57
CA ALA A 146 10.29 -4.82 6.45
C ALA A 146 10.64 -5.35 7.84
N VAL A 147 10.34 -6.62 8.09
CA VAL A 147 10.61 -7.29 9.36
C VAL A 147 11.76 -8.26 9.19
N SER A 148 12.74 -8.14 10.09
CA SER A 148 13.89 -9.01 10.24
C SER A 148 13.51 -10.29 11.02
N PRO A 149 14.07 -11.44 10.65
CA PRO A 149 13.82 -12.70 11.35
C PRO A 149 14.48 -12.72 12.74
N ILE A 150 13.95 -13.54 13.67
CA ILE A 150 14.57 -13.81 14.98
C ILE A 150 15.87 -14.61 14.83
N ALA A 151 15.98 -15.40 13.76
CA ALA A 151 17.07 -16.37 13.60
C ALA A 151 18.18 -15.83 12.69
N ILE A 152 19.37 -15.76 13.27
CA ILE A 152 20.66 -15.31 12.72
C ILE A 152 21.25 -16.36 11.75
N PHE A 153 20.45 -17.00 10.89
CA PHE A 153 21.00 -17.90 9.87
C PHE A 153 21.34 -17.10 8.62
N GLY A 154 22.55 -16.53 8.68
CA GLY A 154 23.14 -15.70 7.64
C GLY A 154 22.70 -14.26 7.79
N ASP A 155 23.67 -13.36 8.00
CA ASP A 155 23.48 -11.93 7.88
C ASP A 155 22.86 -11.60 6.52
N ILE A 156 21.53 -11.57 6.42
CA ILE A 156 20.87 -10.91 5.32
C ILE A 156 21.12 -9.44 5.59
N LYS A 157 22.18 -8.91 4.99
CA LYS A 157 22.55 -7.51 5.09
C LYS A 157 21.34 -6.70 4.65
N VAL A 158 20.60 -6.13 5.59
CA VAL A 158 19.45 -5.24 5.33
C VAL A 158 19.83 -4.13 4.34
N GLN A 159 21.12 -3.77 4.28
CA GLN A 159 21.74 -2.89 3.28
C GLN A 159 21.44 -3.27 1.82
N GLU A 160 21.27 -4.55 1.50
CA GLU A 160 20.98 -5.01 0.14
C GLU A 160 19.49 -4.82 -0.24
N ASP A 161 18.58 -4.87 0.74
CA ASP A 161 17.14 -4.67 0.57
C ASP A 161 16.71 -3.18 0.75
N MET A 162 17.67 -2.27 0.97
CA MET A 162 17.43 -0.81 1.00
C MET A 162 17.13 -0.21 -0.39
N SER A 163 16.69 -1.02 -1.36
CA SER A 163 16.27 -0.57 -2.69
C SER A 163 15.27 0.59 -2.62
N GLY A 164 14.37 0.58 -1.63
CA GLY A 164 13.37 1.65 -1.44
C GLY A 164 13.93 2.98 -0.93
N LEU A 165 15.15 3.00 -0.39
CA LEU A 165 15.86 4.20 0.06
C LEU A 165 16.85 4.73 -0.98
N ARG A 166 17.08 3.97 -2.06
CA ARG A 166 17.83 4.47 -3.21
C ARG A 166 16.88 5.39 -3.97
N GLY A 167 17.19 6.68 -3.98
CA GLY A 167 16.50 7.66 -4.83
C GLY A 167 16.49 7.21 -6.30
N PRO A 168 15.71 7.88 -7.16
CA PRO A 168 15.64 7.52 -8.57
C PRO A 168 17.05 7.43 -9.16
N ILE A 169 17.31 6.40 -9.96
CA ILE A 169 18.60 6.23 -10.62
C ILE A 169 18.84 7.49 -11.46
N LEU A 170 19.80 8.31 -11.04
CA LEU A 170 20.17 9.51 -11.76
C LEU A 170 20.89 9.08 -13.02
N ILE A 171 20.26 9.32 -14.17
CA ILE A 171 20.86 9.06 -15.47
C ILE A 171 22.00 10.06 -15.66
N GLU A 172 23.22 9.55 -15.87
CA GLU A 172 24.39 10.39 -16.10
C GLU A 172 24.28 11.11 -17.45
N HIS A 173 23.82 12.35 -17.42
CA HIS A 173 23.47 13.13 -18.62
C HIS A 173 24.66 13.36 -19.56
N GLN A 174 25.87 13.46 -19.01
CA GLN A 174 27.09 13.81 -19.76
C GLN A 174 27.40 12.81 -20.87
N GLN A 175 27.17 11.51 -20.63
CA GLN A 175 27.41 10.47 -21.63
C GLN A 175 26.43 10.57 -22.81
N TYR A 176 25.20 11.00 -22.56
CA TYR A 176 24.18 11.19 -23.60
C TYR A 176 24.46 12.44 -24.45
N LEU A 177 24.91 13.55 -23.83
CA LEU A 177 25.27 14.77 -24.55
C LEU A 177 26.42 14.55 -25.53
N ASN A 178 27.46 13.81 -25.09
CA ASN A 178 28.59 13.48 -25.95
C ASN A 178 28.16 12.63 -27.16
N LYS A 179 27.26 11.65 -26.96
CA LYS A 179 26.72 10.83 -28.06
C LYS A 179 25.89 11.65 -29.04
N ILE A 180 25.05 12.57 -28.54
CA ILE A 180 24.26 13.48 -29.39
C ILE A 180 25.19 14.35 -30.22
N PHE A 181 26.21 14.95 -29.62
CA PHE A 181 27.18 15.80 -30.33
C PHE A 181 27.92 15.02 -31.43
N ILE A 182 28.42 13.83 -31.12
CA ILE A 182 29.11 12.97 -32.10
C ILE A 182 28.16 12.59 -33.25
N SER A 183 26.92 12.19 -32.95
CA SER A 183 25.94 11.84 -33.98
C SER A 183 25.58 13.03 -34.87
N SER A 184 25.47 14.23 -34.31
CA SER A 184 25.20 15.47 -35.06
C SER A 184 26.36 15.81 -36.00
N ALA A 185 27.60 15.69 -35.54
CA ALA A 185 28.78 15.90 -36.36
C ALA A 185 28.84 14.93 -37.55
N VAL A 186 28.57 13.64 -37.32
CA VAL A 186 28.52 12.61 -38.37
C VAL A 186 27.42 12.91 -39.38
N PHE A 187 26.24 13.34 -38.92
CA PHE A 187 25.12 13.71 -39.79
C PHE A 187 25.43 14.91 -40.69
N ILE A 188 26.03 15.97 -40.13
CA ILE A 188 26.44 17.16 -40.90
C ILE A 188 27.48 16.78 -41.96
N LEU A 189 28.47 15.96 -41.58
CA LEU A 189 29.48 15.47 -42.51
C LEU A 189 28.84 14.68 -43.67
N SER A 190 27.89 13.79 -43.37
CA SER A 190 27.19 13.02 -44.40
C SER A 190 26.37 13.91 -45.33
N LEU A 191 25.75 14.96 -44.80
CA LEU A 191 25.00 15.94 -45.59
C LEU A 191 25.93 16.73 -46.53
N CYS A 192 27.10 17.15 -46.05
CA CYS A 192 28.11 17.83 -46.87
C CYS A 192 28.63 16.92 -48.00
N ILE A 193 28.89 15.65 -47.72
CA ILE A 193 29.30 14.67 -48.74
C ILE A 193 28.20 14.51 -49.78
N LEU A 194 26.94 14.38 -49.35
CA LEU A 194 25.80 14.24 -50.26
C LEU A 194 25.63 15.48 -51.16
N LEU A 195 25.73 16.69 -50.60
CA LEU A 195 25.66 17.94 -51.35
C LEU A 195 26.81 18.09 -52.35
N TYR A 196 28.02 17.65 -51.98
CA TYR A 196 29.16 17.64 -52.88
C TYR A 196 28.94 16.72 -54.08
N ILE A 197 28.44 15.51 -53.84
CA ILE A 197 28.09 14.57 -54.90
C ILE A 197 27.00 15.17 -55.80
N TYR A 198 25.92 15.67 -55.20
CA TYR A 198 24.79 16.25 -55.96
C TYR A 198 25.22 17.41 -56.87
N THR A 199 26.04 18.33 -56.35
CA THR A 199 26.55 19.48 -57.11
C THR A 199 27.53 19.09 -58.22
N LYS A 200 28.23 17.95 -58.09
CA LYS A 200 29.21 17.48 -59.09
C LYS A 200 28.56 16.69 -60.24
N PHE A 201 27.44 16.02 -59.98
CA PHE A 201 26.74 15.17 -60.95
C PHE A 201 25.47 15.82 -61.56
N THR A 202 25.21 17.08 -61.22
CA THR A 202 24.25 17.97 -61.90
C THR A 202 25.03 18.96 -62.76
#